data_AF-A0A117I8C2-F1
#
_entry.id   AF-A0A117I8C2-F1
#
_cell.length_a   1.000
_cell.length_b   1.000
_cell.length_c   1.000
_cell.angle_alpha   90.00
_cell.angle_beta   90.00
_cell.angle_gamma   90.00
#
_symmetry.space_group_name_H-M   'P 1'
#
loop_
_entity.id
_entity.type
_entity.pdbx_description
1 polymer ?
#
loop_
_entity_poly.entity_id
_entity_poly.type
_entity_poly.pdbx_seq_one_letter_code
_entity_poly.pdbx_strand_id
1 'polypeptide(L)'
;MCRVYHHFASKDDLIGAVEQRFTTAIRDKAQTACSGADAPGLQDVLASWTTAVVNAYLDELALHDALFYGWAPASRQAASGNVLIDDLRQLLLDTGAAGEATADMVAGFIVGGITNAVDRAVLASHTEPRGPVIAVAVACTAGAVAVG
;
A
#
# COMPACT_ATOMS: atom_id res chain seq x y z
N MET A 1 23.74 27.29 -4.87
CA MET A 1 22.61 27.33 -3.93
C MET A 1 21.58 26.31 -4.42
N CYS A 2 21.36 25.21 -3.70
CA CYS A 2 20.56 24.07 -4.16
C CYS A 2 19.05 24.40 -4.19
N ARG A 3 18.40 24.15 -5.33
CA ARG A 3 16.97 24.43 -5.61
C ARG A 3 15.96 23.71 -4.70
N VAL A 4 16.38 22.70 -3.94
CA VAL A 4 15.47 21.82 -3.16
C VAL A 4 14.80 22.56 -2.00
N TYR A 5 15.50 23.49 -1.35
CA TYR A 5 14.98 24.23 -0.18
C TYR A 5 13.99 25.36 -0.52
N HIS A 6 13.70 25.61 -1.81
CA HIS A 6 12.72 26.63 -2.20
C HIS A 6 11.30 26.06 -2.36
N HIS A 7 11.15 24.74 -2.50
CA HIS A 7 9.83 24.12 -2.71
C HIS A 7 9.20 23.51 -1.45
N PHE A 8 9.97 23.32 -0.38
CA PHE A 8 9.46 22.71 0.85
C PHE A 8 9.85 23.57 2.05
N ALA A 9 8.86 23.95 2.86
CA ALA A 9 9.04 24.84 4.00
C ALA A 9 9.75 24.15 5.18
N SER A 10 9.71 22.82 5.23
CA SER A 10 10.40 22.00 6.23
C SER A 10 10.81 20.63 5.66
N LYS A 11 11.66 19.90 6.40
CA LYS A 11 12.01 18.49 6.12
C LYS A 11 10.75 17.60 6.15
N ASP A 12 9.81 17.93 7.02
CA ASP A 12 8.58 17.17 7.22
C ASP A 12 7.63 17.36 6.03
N ASP A 13 7.56 18.56 5.45
CA ASP A 13 6.79 18.82 4.23
C ASP A 13 7.37 18.10 3.01
N LEU A 14 8.71 18.02 2.92
CA LEU A 14 9.38 17.25 1.88
C LEU A 14 9.03 15.77 2.01
N ILE A 15 9.08 15.21 3.23
CA ILE A 15 8.82 13.79 3.46
C ILE A 15 7.34 13.48 3.18
N GLY A 16 6.41 14.28 3.69
CA GLY A 16 4.98 14.12 3.39
C GLY A 16 4.66 14.19 1.89
N ALA A 17 5.31 15.09 1.14
CA ALA A 17 5.11 15.17 -0.31
C ALA A 17 5.65 13.96 -1.07
N VAL A 18 6.77 13.38 -0.62
CA VAL A 18 7.32 12.18 -1.26
C VAL A 18 6.55 10.92 -0.83
N GLU A 19 6.11 10.81 0.42
CA GLU A 19 5.19 9.76 0.88
C GLU A 19 3.88 9.78 0.08
N GLN A 20 3.31 10.96 -0.15
CA GLN A 20 2.12 11.11 -0.97
C GLN A 20 2.37 10.70 -2.42
N ARG A 21 3.51 11.07 -3.02
CA ARG A 21 3.87 10.63 -4.37
C ARG A 21 4.03 9.11 -4.44
N PHE A 22 4.72 8.52 -3.47
CA PHE A 22 4.95 7.07 -3.38
C PHE A 22 3.62 6.31 -3.29
N THR A 23 2.75 6.69 -2.35
CA THR A 23 1.43 6.07 -2.18
C THR A 23 0.51 6.29 -3.38
N THR A 24 0.57 7.47 -4.04
CA THR A 24 -0.19 7.74 -5.27
C THR A 24 0.28 6.88 -6.44
N ALA A 25 1.60 6.74 -6.64
CA ALA A 25 2.14 5.89 -7.71
C ALA A 25 1.75 4.41 -7.55
N ILE A 26 1.73 3.92 -6.30
CA ILE A 26 1.24 2.57 -5.98
C ILE A 26 -0.26 2.46 -6.27
N ARG A 27 -1.07 3.45 -5.86
CA ARG A 27 -2.51 3.49 -6.14
C ARG A 27 -2.80 3.44 -7.64
N ASP A 28 -2.16 4.28 -8.45
CA ASP A 28 -2.43 4.36 -9.89
C ASP A 28 -2.16 3.01 -10.60
N LYS A 29 -1.09 2.33 -10.19
CA LYS A 29 -0.77 0.97 -10.65
C LYS A 29 -1.85 -0.03 -10.23
N ALA A 30 -2.34 0.05 -9.00
CA ALA A 30 -3.40 -0.83 -8.49
C ALA A 30 -4.74 -0.62 -9.20
N GLN A 31 -5.16 0.63 -9.40
CA GLN A 31 -6.39 0.98 -10.12
C GLN A 31 -6.36 0.53 -11.59
N THR A 32 -5.20 0.67 -12.24
CA THR A 32 -5.01 0.17 -13.61
C THR A 32 -5.16 -1.35 -13.67
N ALA A 33 -4.62 -2.08 -12.70
CA ALA A 33 -4.74 -3.54 -12.64
C ALA A 33 -6.18 -4.01 -12.42
N CYS A 34 -6.96 -3.31 -11.61
CA CYS A 34 -8.36 -3.64 -11.34
C CYS A 34 -9.31 -3.33 -12.51
N SER A 35 -8.94 -2.41 -13.41
CA SER A 35 -9.79 -1.97 -14.53
C SER A 35 -9.78 -2.89 -15.76
N GLY A 36 -8.98 -3.96 -15.76
CA GLY A 36 -8.62 -4.72 -16.96
C GLY A 36 -9.48 -5.94 -17.33
N ALA A 37 -10.59 -6.24 -16.65
CA ALA A 37 -11.34 -7.48 -16.88
C ALA A 37 -12.87 -7.31 -16.84
N ASP A 38 -13.57 -8.06 -17.69
CA ASP A 38 -15.03 -8.24 -17.64
C ASP A 38 -15.42 -9.01 -16.38
N ALA A 39 -16.08 -8.33 -15.44
CA ALA A 39 -16.67 -8.86 -14.21
C ALA A 39 -15.82 -9.87 -13.40
N PRO A 40 -14.59 -9.54 -12.98
CA PRO A 40 -13.85 -10.34 -12.01
C PRO A 40 -14.59 -10.41 -10.67
N GLY A 41 -14.56 -11.56 -9.99
CA GLY A 41 -15.07 -11.67 -8.63
C GLY A 41 -14.24 -10.81 -7.67
N LEU A 42 -14.80 -10.42 -6.52
CA LEU A 42 -14.09 -9.61 -5.51
C LEU A 42 -12.70 -10.16 -5.16
N GLN A 43 -12.57 -11.48 -5.07
CA GLN A 43 -11.29 -12.14 -4.79
C GLN A 43 -10.25 -11.93 -5.90
N ASP A 44 -10.67 -11.94 -7.16
CA ASP A 44 -9.78 -11.70 -8.31
C ASP A 44 -9.35 -10.24 -8.38
N VAL A 45 -10.27 -9.31 -8.06
CA VAL A 45 -9.98 -7.89 -7.95
C VAL A 45 -8.97 -7.62 -6.84
N LEU A 46 -9.18 -8.20 -5.66
CA LEU A 46 -8.26 -8.07 -4.51
C LEU A 46 -6.91 -8.70 -4.79
N ALA A 47 -6.88 -9.89 -5.43
CA ALA A 47 -5.62 -10.53 -5.80
C ALA A 47 -4.82 -9.66 -6.79
N SER A 48 -5.51 -9.06 -7.77
CA SER A 48 -4.91 -8.15 -8.75
C SER A 48 -4.41 -6.86 -8.09
N TRP A 49 -5.21 -6.27 -7.20
CA TRP A 49 -4.84 -5.10 -6.41
C TRP A 49 -3.60 -5.38 -5.55
N THR A 50 -3.63 -6.43 -4.74
CA THR A 50 -2.52 -6.82 -3.87
C THR A 50 -1.24 -7.11 -4.65
N THR A 51 -1.36 -7.80 -5.78
CA THR A 51 -0.21 -8.08 -6.66
C THR A 51 0.39 -6.79 -7.22
N ALA A 52 -0.44 -5.85 -7.66
CA ALA A 52 0.01 -4.56 -8.16
C ALA A 52 0.69 -3.73 -7.05
N VAL A 53 0.12 -3.70 -5.84
CA VAL A 53 0.67 -3.00 -4.69
C VAL A 53 2.04 -3.54 -4.29
N VAL A 54 2.17 -4.87 -4.15
CA VAL A 54 3.46 -5.50 -3.78
C VAL A 54 4.53 -5.21 -4.84
N ASN A 55 4.20 -5.33 -6.12
CA ASN A 55 5.15 -5.02 -7.19
C ASN A 55 5.56 -3.56 -7.19
N ALA A 56 4.59 -2.65 -7.05
CA ALA A 56 4.87 -1.21 -7.01
C ALA A 56 5.73 -0.82 -5.81
N TYR A 57 5.48 -1.42 -4.64
CA TYR A 57 6.29 -1.20 -3.45
C TYR A 57 7.74 -1.65 -3.67
N LEU A 58 7.94 -2.87 -4.22
CA LEU A 58 9.28 -3.39 -4.49
C LEU A 58 10.01 -2.59 -5.57
N ASP A 59 9.31 -2.07 -6.58
CA ASP A 59 9.89 -1.18 -7.60
C ASP A 59 10.37 0.15 -6.99
N GLU A 60 9.65 0.67 -6.01
CA GLU A 60 9.94 1.93 -5.33
C GLU A 60 10.71 1.72 -4.00
N LEU A 61 11.24 0.52 -3.75
CA LEU A 61 11.88 0.17 -2.48
C LEU A 61 13.08 1.07 -2.16
N ALA A 62 13.89 1.42 -3.17
CA ALA A 62 15.02 2.32 -3.00
C ALA A 62 14.57 3.73 -2.56
N LEU A 63 13.40 4.17 -3.01
CA LEU A 63 12.79 5.44 -2.60
C LEU A 63 12.23 5.32 -1.18
N HIS A 64 11.56 4.21 -0.86
CA HIS A 64 11.09 3.91 0.48
C HIS A 64 12.25 3.92 1.50
N ASP A 65 13.32 3.17 1.24
CA ASP A 65 14.48 3.12 2.15
C ASP A 65 15.14 4.49 2.31
N ALA A 66 15.24 5.29 1.24
CA ALA A 66 15.80 6.64 1.32
C ALA A 66 14.95 7.61 2.17
N LEU A 67 13.64 7.39 2.27
CA LEU A 67 12.71 8.25 3.01
C LEU A 67 12.50 7.79 4.46
N PHE A 68 12.41 6.48 4.67
CA PHE A 68 11.97 5.90 5.92
C PHE A 68 13.12 5.38 6.80
N TYR A 69 14.36 5.34 6.32
CA TYR A 69 15.50 4.99 7.17
C TYR A 69 15.69 6.04 8.29
N GLY A 70 15.24 5.70 9.50
CA GLY A 70 15.31 6.55 10.69
C GLY A 70 14.10 7.47 10.93
N TRP A 71 13.02 7.33 10.15
CA TRP A 71 11.78 8.07 10.35
C TRP A 71 10.68 7.17 10.91
N ALA A 72 10.20 7.46 12.12
CA ALA A 72 8.99 6.85 12.66
C ALA A 72 7.88 7.93 12.68
N PRO A 73 6.65 7.64 12.22
CA PRO A 73 5.55 8.57 12.35
C PRO A 73 5.36 8.95 13.82
N ALA A 74 5.53 10.23 14.14
CA ALA A 74 5.52 10.72 15.53
C ALA A 74 4.13 10.60 16.20
N SER A 75 3.07 10.30 15.43
CA SER A 75 1.70 10.16 15.94
C SER A 75 0.83 9.21 15.11
N ARG A 76 -0.23 8.66 15.72
CA ARG A 76 -1.27 7.88 15.01
C ARG A 76 -1.99 8.70 13.93
N GLN A 77 -2.06 10.02 14.10
CA GLN A 77 -2.67 10.94 13.13
C GLN A 77 -1.82 11.08 11.85
N ALA A 78 -0.49 11.00 11.97
CA ALA A 78 0.39 10.99 10.80
C ALA A 78 0.26 9.70 9.98
N ALA A 79 -0.19 8.60 10.60
CA ALA A 79 -0.48 7.33 9.91
C ALA A 79 -1.86 7.29 9.24
N SER A 80 -2.77 8.23 9.54
CA SER A 80 -4.18 8.21 9.09
C SER A 80 -4.44 8.85 7.72
N GLY A 81 -3.40 9.16 6.95
CA GLY A 81 -3.48 9.75 5.60
C GLY A 81 -3.05 8.81 4.48
N ASN A 82 -3.07 7.49 4.72
CA ASN A 82 -2.58 6.53 3.75
C ASN A 82 -3.59 6.31 2.62
N VAL A 83 -3.27 6.88 1.46
CA VAL A 83 -4.03 6.80 0.21
C VAL A 83 -4.31 5.35 -0.22
N LEU A 84 -3.50 4.35 0.17
CA LEU A 84 -3.78 2.94 -0.11
C LEU A 84 -4.86 2.35 0.79
N ILE A 85 -4.93 2.79 2.06
CA ILE A 85 -6.00 2.39 2.98
C ILE A 85 -7.32 2.95 2.48
N ASP A 86 -7.35 4.22 2.07
CA ASP A 86 -8.55 4.85 1.53
C ASP A 86 -9.05 4.16 0.24
N ASP A 87 -8.13 3.78 -0.65
CA ASP A 87 -8.45 3.11 -1.91
C ASP A 87 -9.09 1.74 -1.65
N LEU A 88 -8.44 0.93 -0.80
CA LEU A 88 -8.94 -0.39 -0.45
C LEU A 88 -10.25 -0.33 0.35
N ARG A 89 -10.40 0.66 1.24
CA ARG A 89 -11.65 0.89 1.97
C ARG A 89 -12.80 1.19 1.02
N GLN A 90 -12.59 2.04 0.01
CA GLN A 90 -13.61 2.32 -1.01
C GLN A 90 -13.94 1.06 -1.83
N LEU A 91 -12.92 0.29 -2.23
CA LEU A 91 -13.12 -0.95 -2.97
C LEU A 91 -13.99 -1.97 -2.20
N LEU A 92 -13.78 -2.09 -0.88
CA LEU A 92 -14.60 -2.96 -0.02
C LEU A 92 -16.04 -2.46 0.13
N LEU A 93 -16.25 -1.14 0.15
CA LEU A 93 -17.58 -0.53 0.24
C LEU A 93 -18.36 -0.68 -1.07
N ASP A 94 -17.74 -0.39 -2.20
CA ASP A 94 -18.35 -0.44 -3.54
C ASP A 94 -18.80 -1.87 -3.90
N THR A 95 -18.09 -2.86 -3.39
CA THR A 95 -18.38 -4.29 -3.61
C THR A 95 -19.36 -4.86 -2.57
N GLY A 96 -19.74 -4.08 -1.56
CA GLY A 96 -20.61 -4.52 -0.46
C GLY A 96 -19.96 -5.60 0.43
N ALA A 97 -18.64 -5.74 0.38
CA ALA A 97 -17.89 -6.77 1.08
C ALA A 97 -17.80 -6.52 2.59
N ALA A 98 -17.92 -5.27 3.03
CA ALA A 98 -17.87 -4.88 4.42
C ALA A 98 -18.66 -3.59 4.68
N GLY A 99 -19.17 -3.42 5.90
CA GLY A 99 -19.70 -2.14 6.37
C GLY A 99 -18.59 -1.12 6.68
N GLU A 100 -18.93 0.17 6.78
CA GLU A 100 -17.97 1.28 6.91
C GLU A 100 -16.88 1.11 7.97
N ALA A 101 -17.26 0.75 9.20
CA ALA A 101 -16.31 0.53 10.28
C ALA A 101 -15.39 -0.69 10.04
N THR A 102 -15.94 -1.77 9.46
CA THR A 102 -15.19 -2.99 9.15
C THR A 102 -14.26 -2.79 7.97
N ALA A 103 -14.69 -2.07 6.94
CA ALA A 103 -13.90 -1.77 5.76
C ALA A 103 -12.61 -1.01 6.09
N ASP A 104 -12.66 -0.05 7.00
CA ASP A 104 -11.49 0.70 7.45
C ASP A 104 -10.48 -0.20 8.19
N MET A 105 -10.96 -1.01 9.13
CA MET A 105 -10.12 -1.96 9.87
C MET A 105 -9.47 -3.02 8.97
N VAL A 106 -10.26 -3.59 8.04
CA VAL A 106 -9.77 -4.59 7.08
C VAL A 106 -8.75 -3.97 6.12
N ALA A 107 -9.01 -2.77 5.60
CA ALA A 107 -8.09 -2.07 4.72
C ALA A 107 -6.76 -1.75 5.43
N GLY A 108 -6.82 -1.21 6.65
CA GLY A 108 -5.63 -0.94 7.45
C GLY A 108 -4.82 -2.19 7.77
N PHE A 109 -5.50 -3.31 8.11
CA PHE A 109 -4.84 -4.58 8.35
C PHE A 109 -4.13 -5.13 7.12
N ILE A 110 -4.78 -5.10 5.95
CA ILE A 110 -4.21 -5.58 4.69
C ILE A 110 -2.99 -4.73 4.29
N VAL A 111 -3.11 -3.40 4.29
CA VAL A 111 -2.01 -2.50 3.90
C VAL A 111 -0.82 -2.64 4.86
N GLY A 112 -1.07 -2.70 6.16
CA GLY A 112 -0.03 -2.95 7.16
C GLY A 112 0.62 -4.32 7.00
N GLY A 113 -0.17 -5.36 6.72
CA GLY A 113 0.30 -6.71 6.46
C GLY A 113 1.19 -6.82 5.24
N ILE A 114 0.82 -6.16 4.13
CA ILE A 114 1.62 -6.09 2.90
C ILE A 114 2.97 -5.42 3.17
N THR A 115 2.93 -4.24 3.79
CA THR A 115 4.13 -3.46 4.15
C THR A 115 5.09 -4.32 4.97
N ASN A 116 4.58 -4.95 6.04
CA ASN A 116 5.38 -5.84 6.88
C ASN A 116 5.89 -7.08 6.14
N ALA A 117 5.10 -7.70 5.25
CA ALA A 117 5.55 -8.85 4.47
C ALA A 117 6.71 -8.47 3.53
N VAL A 118 6.63 -7.30 2.90
CA VAL A 118 7.70 -6.75 2.06
C VAL A 118 8.94 -6.47 2.90
N ASP A 119 8.82 -5.76 4.02
CA ASP A 119 9.95 -5.45 4.91
C ASP A 119 10.66 -6.72 5.40
N ARG A 120 9.90 -7.75 5.75
CA ARG A 120 10.45 -9.06 6.15
C ARG A 120 11.22 -9.74 5.01
N ALA A 121 10.75 -9.63 3.77
CA ALA A 121 11.45 -10.14 2.61
C ALA A 121 12.73 -9.35 2.32
N VAL A 122 12.71 -8.03 2.49
CA VAL A 122 13.88 -7.14 2.37
C VAL A 122 14.94 -7.50 3.41
N LEU A 123 14.56 -7.60 4.68
CA LEU A 123 15.47 -7.98 5.76
C LEU A 123 16.07 -9.38 5.56
N ALA A 124 15.33 -10.30 4.96
CA ALA A 124 15.81 -11.63 4.62
C ALA A 124 16.66 -11.67 3.33
N SER A 125 16.83 -10.54 2.62
CA SER A 125 17.45 -10.48 1.28
C SER A 125 16.75 -11.40 0.26
N HIS A 126 15.44 -11.59 0.42
CA HIS A 126 14.58 -12.44 -0.41
C HIS A 126 13.55 -11.61 -1.17
N THR A 127 13.92 -10.43 -1.64
CA THR A 127 13.06 -9.59 -2.50
C THR A 127 12.89 -10.21 -3.89
N GLU A 128 13.84 -11.06 -4.30
CA GLU A 128 13.76 -11.87 -5.50
C GLU A 128 13.93 -13.36 -5.16
N PRO A 129 13.07 -14.25 -5.69
CA PRO A 129 11.92 -13.97 -6.56
C PRO A 129 10.74 -13.32 -5.79
N ARG A 130 9.99 -12.42 -6.43
CA ARG A 130 8.83 -11.72 -5.82
C ARG A 130 7.62 -12.63 -5.53
N GLY A 131 7.53 -13.77 -6.20
CA GLY A 131 6.38 -14.68 -6.18
C GLY A 131 5.91 -15.13 -4.78
N PRO A 132 6.80 -15.54 -3.86
CA PRO A 132 6.42 -15.91 -2.50
C PRO A 132 5.80 -14.77 -1.69
N VAL A 133 6.31 -13.54 -1.83
CA VAL A 133 5.78 -12.36 -1.12
C VAL A 133 4.38 -12.04 -1.61
N ILE A 134 4.20 -12.04 -2.93
CA ILE A 134 2.89 -11.84 -3.57
C ILE A 134 1.90 -12.92 -3.13
N ALA A 135 2.31 -14.20 -3.14
CA ALA A 135 1.44 -15.31 -2.76
C ALA A 135 0.96 -15.20 -1.31
N VAL A 136 1.86 -14.88 -0.37
CA VAL A 136 1.50 -14.66 1.04
C VAL A 136 0.55 -13.47 1.19
N ALA A 137 0.87 -12.33 0.55
CA ALA A 137 0.05 -11.14 0.61
C ALA A 137 -1.37 -11.38 0.07
N VAL A 138 -1.51 -12.05 -1.08
CA VAL A 138 -2.80 -12.39 -1.68
C VAL A 138 -3.60 -13.33 -0.78
N ALA A 139 -2.97 -14.38 -0.24
CA ALA A 139 -3.65 -15.31 0.67
C ALA A 139 -4.15 -14.62 1.94
N CYS A 140 -3.36 -13.73 2.54
CA CYS A 140 -3.77 -12.96 3.71
C CYS A 140 -4.88 -11.95 3.40
N THR A 141 -4.84 -11.31 2.22
CA THR A 141 -5.88 -10.38 1.76
C THR A 141 -7.23 -11.11 1.61
N ALA A 142 -7.22 -12.27 0.95
CA ALA A 142 -8.42 -13.08 0.75
C ALA A 142 -9.05 -13.53 2.09
N GLY A 143 -8.21 -13.90 3.06
CA GLY A 143 -8.65 -14.29 4.40
C GLY A 143 -9.23 -13.14 5.21
N ALA A 144 -8.65 -11.94 5.14
CA ALA A 144 -9.11 -10.77 5.89
C ALA A 144 -10.51 -10.32 5.47
N VAL A 145 -10.86 -10.46 4.20
CA VAL A 145 -12.17 -10.08 3.66
C VAL A 145 -13.25 -11.12 3.96
N ALA A 146 -12.89 -12.36 4.26
CA ALA A 146 -13.83 -13.40 4.67
C ALA A 146 -14.36 -13.26 6.11
N VAL A 147 -13.81 -12.32 6.89
CA VAL A 147 -14.17 -12.07 8.29
C VAL A 147 -15.16 -10.90 8.44
N GLY A 148 -15.34 -10.09 7.39
CA GLY A 148 -16.30 -8.97 7.35
C GLY A 148 -17.68 -9.41 6.88
#